data_AF-A0AA40B001-F1
#
_entry.id   AF-A0AA40B001-F1
#
_cell.length_a   1.000
_cell.length_b   1.000
_cell.length_c   1.000
_cell.angle_alpha   90.00
_cell.angle_beta   90.00
_cell.angle_gamma   90.00
#
_symmetry.space_group_name_H-M   'P 1'
#
loop_
_entity.id
_entity.type
_entity.pdbx_description
1 polymer ?
#
loop_
_entity_poly.entity_id
_entity_poly.type
_entity_poly.pdbx_seq_one_letter_code
_entity_poly.pdbx_strand_id
1 'polypeptide(L)'
;MDSLCNGHQVQVKDLKPLKFSAGPGDANKRRQWTGTWSRIDSRATLWEQYQQNQQQNAANPQRAGAPQNPDWLNHVDSTTSRAQHAEWGSWLDNQRVVIFDPTSTPPTDGTLEESRLSIVASSLVKLTGYNNRLEHGPTALRYVSIEQDLLLSIAQTLHIHRRYFKLIEEGSPCMIKINSSVQGRPCEVYLLRTSNAVTHQTALAITHFPPFQLVNTSIVLGARTNALISGISTDDLTKFKAMLHAPPTFPPPAHLITAFLELEKTRRFTEVRIHVRDMQTLIHGLGSEPIGSDPSARRKLNNTVDLYFVVQHLRTDGLIAWREQLRAFGARAFPPTATGGGSDDVVVMMGEYLEQLGARYDHRISRCDTVLQGTSLAYQMETTQLSRKDTEIAIGDGKTMKAIAVLTMVFLPGTFIAVRNPLPHSLWAPWGRCADGGELTLVLLDDACCPAD
;
A
#
# COMPACT_ATOMS: atom_id res chain seq x y z
N MET A 1 29.09 -20.48 2.35
CA MET A 1 29.45 -19.43 1.37
C MET A 1 29.26 -18.11 2.10
N ASP A 2 30.24 -17.84 2.93
CA ASP A 2 30.18 -16.92 4.05
C ASP A 2 30.80 -15.59 3.62
N SER A 3 29.97 -14.65 3.19
CA SER A 3 30.45 -13.30 2.92
C SER A 3 30.45 -12.51 4.23
N LEU A 4 31.57 -12.55 4.95
CA LEU A 4 31.98 -11.52 5.90
C LEU A 4 32.15 -10.20 5.12
N CYS A 5 31.06 -9.45 4.97
CA CYS A 5 31.13 -8.09 4.46
C CYS A 5 31.47 -7.18 5.64
N ASN A 6 32.75 -6.79 5.74
CA ASN A 6 33.17 -5.69 6.61
C ASN A 6 32.31 -4.45 6.31
N GLY A 7 31.78 -3.81 7.34
CA GLY A 7 31.01 -2.57 7.24
C GLY A 7 31.78 -1.50 6.49
N HIS A 8 31.50 -1.35 5.20
CA HIS A 8 32.11 -0.32 4.36
C HIS A 8 31.34 1.00 4.49
N GLN A 9 32.09 2.11 4.48
CA GLN A 9 31.55 3.43 4.24
C GLN A 9 30.71 3.42 2.95
N VAL A 10 29.49 3.96 3.03
CA VAL A 10 28.63 4.17 1.85
C VAL A 10 29.37 5.11 0.90
N GLN A 11 29.73 4.64 -0.29
CA GLN A 11 30.42 5.47 -1.28
C GLN A 11 29.39 6.32 -2.02
N VAL A 12 29.78 7.52 -2.44
CA VAL A 12 28.94 8.41 -3.27
C VAL A 12 28.38 7.68 -4.51
N LYS A 13 29.12 6.72 -5.07
CA LYS A 13 28.69 5.88 -6.20
C LYS A 13 27.44 5.05 -5.90
N ASP A 14 27.22 4.65 -4.64
CA ASP A 14 26.08 3.84 -4.21
C ASP A 14 24.76 4.65 -4.16
N LEU A 15 24.85 5.99 -4.09
CA LEU A 15 23.70 6.89 -4.07
C LEU A 15 23.40 7.55 -5.42
N LYS A 16 24.30 7.46 -6.40
CA LYS A 16 24.05 7.94 -7.78
C LYS A 16 22.73 7.50 -8.41
N PRO A 17 22.16 6.32 -8.11
CA PRO A 17 20.84 5.98 -8.67
C PRO A 17 19.66 6.71 -8.01
N LEU A 18 19.84 7.31 -6.82
CA LEU A 18 18.80 8.11 -6.18
C LEU A 18 18.68 9.46 -6.86
N LYS A 19 17.44 9.92 -7.00
CA LYS A 19 17.14 11.20 -7.63
C LYS A 19 16.90 12.23 -6.54
N PHE A 20 17.85 13.14 -6.38
CA PHE A 20 17.78 14.19 -5.37
C PHE A 20 16.98 15.40 -5.87
N SER A 21 16.42 16.16 -4.93
CA SER A 21 15.84 17.46 -5.22
C SER A 21 16.90 18.38 -5.85
N ALA A 22 16.50 19.19 -6.84
CA ALA A 22 17.45 20.05 -7.53
C ALA A 22 18.04 21.08 -6.57
N GLY A 23 19.37 21.14 -6.49
CA GLY A 23 20.08 22.16 -5.73
C GLY A 23 19.85 23.58 -6.26
N PRO A 24 20.17 24.63 -5.47
CA PRO A 24 19.76 26.02 -5.70
C PRO A 24 20.36 26.73 -6.93
N GLY A 25 20.99 26.03 -7.88
CA GLY A 25 21.58 26.60 -9.10
C GLY A 25 20.90 26.12 -10.38
N ASP A 26 19.76 26.72 -10.74
CA ASP A 26 19.35 27.17 -12.10
C ASP A 26 17.83 27.44 -12.10
N ALA A 27 17.46 28.70 -12.24
CA ALA A 27 16.14 29.22 -11.87
C ALA A 27 15.03 29.08 -12.93
N ASN A 28 15.26 28.52 -14.12
CA ASN A 28 14.23 28.50 -15.16
C ASN A 28 13.70 27.09 -15.42
N LYS A 29 12.58 26.76 -14.76
CA LYS A 29 11.72 25.56 -14.90
C LYS A 29 12.16 24.27 -14.18
N ARG A 30 12.91 24.34 -13.08
CA ARG A 30 13.27 23.14 -12.31
C ARG A 30 12.11 22.68 -11.40
N ARG A 31 11.82 21.37 -11.46
CA ARG A 31 10.88 20.67 -10.58
C ARG A 31 11.29 20.91 -9.13
N GLN A 32 10.41 21.53 -8.34
CA GLN A 32 10.61 21.69 -6.92
C GLN A 32 10.05 20.45 -6.22
N TRP A 33 10.96 19.75 -5.53
CA TRP A 33 10.65 18.57 -4.74
C TRP A 33 10.61 19.02 -3.29
N THR A 34 9.47 18.89 -2.62
CA THR A 34 9.32 19.28 -1.22
C THR A 34 9.10 18.05 -0.35
N GLY A 35 9.73 18.02 0.83
CA GLY A 35 9.56 16.95 1.82
C GLY A 35 10.15 17.37 3.17
N THR A 36 9.70 16.74 4.24
CA THR A 36 10.11 17.00 5.62
C THR A 36 10.95 15.84 6.16
N TRP A 37 11.84 16.13 7.10
CA TRP A 37 12.65 15.13 7.77
C TRP A 37 12.50 15.30 9.27
N SER A 38 12.08 14.25 9.93
CA SER A 38 11.87 14.25 11.37
C SER A 38 12.90 13.36 12.03
N ARG A 39 13.39 13.81 13.18
CA ARG A 39 14.34 13.08 14.00
C ARG A 39 13.69 12.72 15.32
N ILE A 40 13.84 11.48 15.72
CA ILE A 40 13.31 10.95 16.97
C ILE A 40 14.48 10.28 17.70
N ASP A 41 14.81 10.78 18.88
CA ASP A 41 15.91 10.26 19.70
C ASP A 41 15.43 9.97 21.12
N SER A 42 15.87 8.85 21.69
CA SER A 42 15.70 8.59 23.12
C SER A 42 16.72 9.37 23.94
N ARG A 43 16.32 9.94 25.09
CA ARG A 43 17.31 10.36 26.10
C ARG A 43 17.94 9.12 26.72
N ALA A 44 19.26 9.13 26.79
CA ALA A 44 20.03 7.92 26.98
C ALA A 44 19.89 7.32 28.42
N THR A 45 19.69 8.16 29.45
CA THR A 45 19.30 7.72 30.81
C THR A 45 17.84 7.27 30.95
N LEU A 46 16.91 7.90 30.22
CA LEU A 46 15.48 7.63 30.34
C LEU A 46 15.08 6.32 29.66
N TRP A 47 15.77 5.94 28.59
CA TRP A 47 15.51 4.68 27.90
C TRP A 47 15.85 3.47 28.78
N GLU A 48 16.98 3.50 29.48
CA GLU A 48 17.38 2.42 30.39
C GLU A 48 16.45 2.34 31.61
N GLN A 49 16.11 3.49 32.23
CA GLN A 49 15.13 3.53 33.32
C GLN A 49 13.76 3.00 32.87
N TYR A 50 13.35 3.33 31.65
CA TYR A 50 12.12 2.83 31.08
C TYR A 50 12.17 1.31 30.86
N GLN A 51 13.26 0.77 30.30
CA GLN A 51 13.45 -0.67 30.16
C GLN A 51 13.45 -1.39 31.52
N GLN A 52 14.15 -0.85 32.52
CA GLN A 52 14.18 -1.41 33.87
C GLN A 52 12.80 -1.39 34.54
N ASN A 53 12.06 -0.28 34.42
CA ASN A 53 10.69 -0.20 34.93
C ASN A 53 9.76 -1.22 34.27
N GLN A 54 9.93 -1.50 32.98
CA GLN A 54 9.14 -2.53 32.30
C GLN A 54 9.49 -3.94 32.75
N GLN A 55 10.78 -4.27 32.92
CA GLN A 55 11.20 -5.56 33.48
C GLN A 55 10.63 -5.76 34.89
N GLN A 56 10.64 -4.72 35.72
CA GLN A 56 10.05 -4.76 37.06
C GLN A 56 8.52 -4.92 37.02
N ASN A 57 7.83 -4.23 36.10
CA ASN A 57 6.37 -4.36 35.93
C ASN A 57 5.97 -5.76 35.42
N ALA A 58 6.74 -6.34 34.51
CA ALA A 58 6.53 -7.71 34.03
C ALA A 58 6.71 -8.74 35.15
N ALA A 59 7.67 -8.50 36.06
CA ALA A 59 7.90 -9.37 37.22
C ALA A 59 6.84 -9.24 38.31
N ASN A 60 6.08 -8.13 38.37
CA ASN A 60 5.10 -7.92 39.43
C ASN A 60 3.84 -7.15 38.95
N PRO A 61 2.90 -7.84 38.26
CA PRO A 61 1.75 -7.22 37.61
C PRO A 61 0.80 -6.49 38.57
N GLN A 62 0.77 -6.88 39.85
CA GLN A 62 -0.10 -6.28 40.87
C GLN A 62 0.37 -4.92 41.38
N ARG A 63 1.60 -4.50 41.05
CA ARG A 63 2.19 -3.21 41.47
C ARG A 63 2.22 -2.16 40.36
N ALA A 64 1.66 -2.45 39.18
CA ALA A 64 1.65 -1.55 38.04
C ALA A 64 0.75 -0.33 38.29
N GLY A 65 1.27 0.66 39.04
CA GLY A 65 0.75 2.02 38.98
C GLY A 65 0.88 2.54 37.55
N ALA A 66 -0.11 3.31 37.08
CA ALA A 66 -0.06 3.91 35.76
C ALA A 66 1.28 4.67 35.59
N PRO A 67 2.09 4.35 34.58
CA PRO A 67 3.40 4.96 34.42
C PRO A 67 3.20 6.48 34.27
N GLN A 68 3.73 7.26 35.21
CA GLN A 68 3.92 8.70 35.02
C GLN A 68 4.82 8.84 33.81
N ASN A 69 4.26 9.22 32.67
CA ASN A 69 4.90 9.18 31.35
C ASN A 69 5.92 10.32 31.24
N PRO A 70 7.24 10.10 31.43
CA PRO A 70 8.21 11.13 31.10
C PRO A 70 8.34 11.11 29.57
N ASP A 71 8.25 12.25 28.89
CA ASP A 71 8.54 12.34 27.44
C ASP A 71 10.00 11.92 27.16
N TRP A 72 10.21 10.62 26.99
CA TRP A 72 11.53 10.00 26.86
C TRP A 72 12.05 10.02 25.41
N LEU A 73 11.14 10.24 24.44
CA LEU A 73 11.45 10.50 23.04
C LEU A 73 11.50 12.00 22.80
N ASN A 74 12.70 12.52 22.56
CA ASN A 74 12.86 13.86 22.01
C ASN A 74 12.51 13.80 20.52
N HIS A 75 11.61 14.68 20.10
CA HIS A 75 11.21 14.80 18.71
C HIS A 75 11.53 16.20 18.18
N VAL A 76 12.25 16.25 17.06
CA VAL A 76 12.55 17.49 16.35
C VAL A 76 12.09 17.34 14.90
N ASP A 77 11.10 18.12 14.51
CA ASP A 77 10.76 18.30 13.09
C ASP A 77 11.76 19.26 12.47
N SER A 78 12.45 18.80 11.45
CA SER A 78 13.32 19.65 10.65
C SER A 78 12.79 19.75 9.21
N THR A 79 12.66 20.97 8.73
CA THR A 79 12.46 21.24 7.31
C THR A 79 13.84 21.49 6.69
N THR A 80 14.06 21.18 5.42
CA THR A 80 15.36 21.39 4.76
C THR A 80 15.65 22.87 4.50
N SER A 81 15.61 23.71 5.54
CA SER A 81 16.10 25.09 5.51
C SER A 81 17.58 25.11 5.83
N ARG A 82 18.31 26.06 5.23
CA ARG A 82 19.77 26.20 5.39
C ARG A 82 20.22 26.41 6.83
N ALA A 83 19.37 27.02 7.68
CA ALA A 83 19.64 27.22 9.10
C ALA A 83 19.72 25.89 9.88
N GLN A 84 18.95 24.87 9.46
CA GLN A 84 18.88 23.59 10.15
C GLN A 84 20.03 22.64 9.78
N HIS A 85 20.80 22.91 8.71
CA HIS A 85 21.99 22.12 8.39
C HIS A 85 23.05 22.16 9.51
N ALA A 86 23.20 23.29 10.21
CA ALA A 86 24.11 23.40 11.34
C ALA A 86 23.66 22.56 12.55
N GLU A 87 22.35 22.50 12.81
CA GLU A 87 21.76 21.64 13.85
C GLU A 87 21.95 20.16 13.53
N TRP A 88 21.81 19.76 12.26
CA TRP A 88 22.09 18.41 11.80
C TRP A 88 23.57 18.05 11.98
N GLY A 89 24.50 18.97 11.65
CA GLY A 89 25.93 18.76 11.86
C GLY A 89 26.25 18.50 13.33
N SER A 90 25.83 19.40 14.23
CA SER A 90 26.05 19.23 15.67
C SER A 90 25.41 17.96 16.23
N TRP A 91 24.21 17.60 15.78
CA TRP A 91 23.59 16.34 16.20
C TRP A 91 24.34 15.12 15.68
N LEU A 92 24.75 15.11 14.40
CA LEU A 92 25.53 14.02 13.84
C LEU A 92 26.86 13.88 14.58
N ASP A 93 27.50 14.97 14.96
CA ASP A 93 28.72 14.95 15.77
C ASP A 93 28.45 14.39 17.18
N ASN A 94 27.30 14.70 17.78
CA ASN A 94 26.85 14.08 19.05
C ASN A 94 26.50 12.58 18.90
N GLN A 95 26.15 12.12 17.69
CA GLN A 95 25.92 10.71 17.38
C GLN A 95 27.21 9.97 17.02
N ARG A 96 28.20 10.69 16.50
CA ARG A 96 29.58 10.27 16.26
C ARG A 96 30.36 10.36 17.57
N VAL A 97 29.99 9.56 18.56
CA VAL A 97 30.77 9.48 19.80
C VAL A 97 31.46 8.12 19.89
N VAL A 98 32.78 8.23 20.08
CA VAL A 98 33.87 7.26 20.33
C VAL A 98 33.59 5.81 19.92
N ILE A 99 33.77 5.53 18.62
CA ILE A 99 34.23 4.20 18.23
C ILE A 99 35.54 4.00 18.96
N PHE A 100 35.57 3.02 19.87
CA PHE A 100 36.74 2.66 20.65
C PHE A 100 37.92 2.45 19.69
N ASP A 101 38.85 3.40 19.66
CA ASP A 101 40.15 3.15 19.07
C ASP A 101 40.88 2.26 20.08
N PRO A 102 41.20 1.00 19.74
CA PRO A 102 41.88 0.09 20.67
C PRO A 102 43.25 0.62 21.12
N THR A 103 43.78 1.66 20.46
CA THR A 103 45.02 2.33 20.83
C THR A 103 44.82 3.54 21.75
N SER A 104 43.59 4.03 21.90
CA SER A 104 43.26 5.12 22.81
C SER A 104 43.13 4.60 24.25
N THR A 105 43.72 5.31 25.20
CA THR A 105 43.59 4.97 26.63
C THR A 105 42.13 5.02 27.02
N PRO A 106 41.59 3.96 27.66
CA PRO A 106 40.18 3.91 28.04
C PRO A 106 39.87 5.10 28.96
N PRO A 107 38.72 5.78 28.76
CA PRO A 107 38.31 6.85 29.67
C PRO A 107 38.25 6.29 31.09
N THR A 108 38.93 6.97 32.02
CA THR A 108 39.04 6.58 33.44
C THR A 108 37.71 6.69 34.20
N ASP A 109 36.74 7.42 33.66
CA ASP A 109 35.36 7.40 34.15
C ASP A 109 34.60 6.30 33.40
N GLY A 110 34.31 5.21 34.10
CA GLY A 110 33.58 4.03 33.61
C GLY A 110 32.09 4.28 33.34
N THR A 111 31.73 5.42 32.76
CA THR A 111 30.35 5.68 32.34
C THR A 111 30.05 4.87 31.09
N LEU A 112 29.32 3.78 31.32
CA LEU A 112 28.65 2.93 30.33
C LEU A 112 28.11 3.78 29.17
N GLU A 113 28.43 3.40 27.93
CA GLU A 113 27.69 3.94 26.78
C GLU A 113 26.22 3.55 26.95
N GLU A 114 25.42 4.53 27.38
CA GLU A 114 23.99 4.38 27.62
C GLU A 114 23.27 3.86 26.37
N SER A 115 22.30 2.99 26.59
CA SER A 115 21.49 2.39 25.54
C SER A 115 20.70 3.47 24.79
N ARG A 116 20.80 3.48 23.46
CA ARG A 116 20.25 4.58 22.62
C ARG A 116 19.40 4.07 21.45
N LEU A 117 18.31 4.77 21.20
CA LEU A 117 17.45 4.65 20.02
C LEU A 117 17.48 5.96 19.23
N SER A 118 17.92 5.89 17.98
CA SER A 118 17.91 7.04 17.04
C SER A 118 17.18 6.67 15.77
N ILE A 119 16.17 7.47 15.40
CA ILE A 119 15.34 7.24 14.22
C ILE A 119 15.32 8.52 13.39
N VAL A 120 15.63 8.37 12.10
CA VAL A 120 15.44 9.41 11.11
C VAL A 120 14.29 8.98 10.21
N ALA A 121 13.29 9.84 10.07
CA ALA A 121 12.11 9.61 9.25
C ALA A 121 12.06 10.66 8.13
N SER A 122 11.97 10.21 6.88
CA SER A 122 11.79 11.07 5.72
C SER A 122 10.36 10.99 5.20
N SER A 123 9.80 12.16 4.89
CA SER A 123 8.48 12.22 4.29
C SER A 123 8.48 11.73 2.85
N LEU A 124 7.29 11.43 2.32
CA LEU A 124 7.09 11.38 0.87
C LEU A 124 7.47 12.71 0.22
N VAL A 125 8.11 12.62 -0.94
CA VAL A 125 8.46 13.80 -1.72
C VAL A 125 7.27 14.21 -2.57
N LYS A 126 6.78 15.43 -2.36
CA LYS A 126 5.71 16.03 -3.15
C LYS A 126 6.30 16.80 -4.32
N LEU A 127 5.75 16.59 -5.51
CA LEU A 127 6.14 17.34 -6.70
C LEU A 127 5.19 18.51 -6.90
N THR A 128 5.64 19.73 -6.61
CA THR A 128 4.80 20.91 -6.87
C THR A 128 4.78 21.23 -8.37
N GLY A 129 3.58 21.35 -8.95
CA GLY A 129 3.39 21.82 -10.34
C GLY A 129 3.11 20.76 -11.42
N TYR A 130 2.91 19.48 -11.07
CA TYR A 130 2.37 18.46 -11.99
C TYR A 130 1.30 17.61 -11.29
N ASN A 131 0.39 17.00 -12.06
CA ASN A 131 -0.64 16.07 -11.56
C ASN A 131 -0.04 15.03 -10.58
N ASN A 132 -0.74 14.75 -9.47
CA ASN A 132 -0.39 13.87 -8.34
C ASN A 132 0.07 12.43 -8.67
N ARG A 133 0.25 12.08 -9.95
CA ARG A 133 0.62 10.74 -10.44
C ARG A 133 1.99 10.24 -9.96
N LEU A 134 2.91 11.13 -9.58
CA LEU A 134 4.23 10.75 -9.07
C LEU A 134 4.23 10.43 -7.56
N GLU A 135 3.30 10.99 -6.79
CA GLU A 135 3.23 10.77 -5.33
C GLU A 135 2.88 9.32 -4.98
N HIS A 136 2.16 8.65 -5.88
CA HIS A 136 1.71 7.27 -5.72
C HIS A 136 2.38 6.30 -6.70
N GLY A 137 3.43 6.75 -7.39
CA GLY A 137 4.10 5.96 -8.41
C GLY A 137 5.07 4.91 -7.85
N PRO A 138 5.34 3.82 -8.60
CA PRO A 138 6.26 2.74 -8.22
C PRO A 138 7.69 3.20 -7.89
N THR A 139 8.04 4.43 -8.29
CA THR A 139 9.37 5.03 -8.14
C THR A 139 9.42 6.16 -7.12
N ALA A 140 8.35 6.42 -6.36
CA ALA A 140 8.30 7.58 -5.45
C ALA A 140 9.45 7.57 -4.44
N LEU A 141 9.79 6.41 -3.87
CA LEU A 141 10.92 6.26 -2.94
C LEU A 141 12.30 6.50 -3.57
N ARG A 142 12.43 6.45 -4.90
CA ARG A 142 13.71 6.78 -5.57
C ARG A 142 14.04 8.26 -5.48
N TYR A 143 13.05 9.09 -5.16
CA TYR A 143 13.23 10.52 -4.99
C TYR A 143 13.38 10.86 -3.53
N VAL A 144 14.40 11.67 -3.23
CA VAL A 144 14.76 12.03 -1.87
C VAL A 144 14.83 13.56 -1.76
N SER A 145 14.15 14.13 -0.77
CA SER A 145 14.08 15.58 -0.56
C SER A 145 15.27 16.17 0.20
N ILE A 146 16.29 15.37 0.53
CA ILE A 146 17.49 15.82 1.27
C ILE A 146 18.67 15.98 0.31
N GLU A 147 19.63 16.82 0.68
CA GLU A 147 20.91 16.89 -0.02
C GLU A 147 21.68 15.56 0.09
N GLN A 148 22.35 15.15 -0.99
CA GLN A 148 23.08 13.89 -1.06
C GLN A 148 24.16 13.77 0.02
N ASP A 149 24.90 14.85 0.27
CA ASP A 149 25.99 14.86 1.26
C ASP A 149 25.46 14.70 2.69
N LEU A 150 24.33 15.33 2.99
CA LEU A 150 23.66 15.16 4.27
C LEU A 150 23.10 13.74 4.42
N LEU A 151 22.51 13.15 3.38
CA LEU A 151 22.06 11.76 3.40
C LEU A 151 23.21 10.79 3.66
N LEU A 152 24.36 11.00 3.01
CA LEU A 152 25.57 10.19 3.22
C LEU A 152 26.04 10.31 4.66
N SER A 153 26.08 11.53 5.19
CA SER A 153 26.51 11.77 6.57
C SER A 153 25.59 11.09 7.58
N ILE A 154 24.27 11.17 7.38
CA ILE A 154 23.28 10.45 8.19
C ILE A 154 23.48 8.93 8.06
N ALA A 155 23.59 8.41 6.84
CA ALA A 155 23.73 6.98 6.58
C ALA A 155 25.00 6.40 7.21
N GLN A 156 26.13 7.11 7.09
CA GLN A 156 27.40 6.72 7.68
C GLN A 156 27.35 6.77 9.21
N THR A 157 26.77 7.82 9.78
CA THR A 157 26.69 8.03 11.23
C THR A 157 25.74 7.04 11.90
N LEU A 158 24.62 6.69 11.24
CA LEU A 158 23.67 5.69 11.74
C LEU A 158 24.04 4.26 11.34
N HIS A 159 25.14 4.07 10.60
CA HIS A 159 25.58 2.79 10.06
C HIS A 159 24.53 2.07 9.20
N ILE A 160 23.76 2.83 8.42
CA ILE A 160 22.74 2.27 7.52
C ILE A 160 23.41 1.43 6.44
N HIS A 161 23.03 0.15 6.38
CA HIS A 161 23.63 -0.79 5.44
C HIS A 161 23.34 -0.41 3.98
N ARG A 162 24.37 -0.42 3.12
CA ARG A 162 24.30 -0.01 1.70
C ARG A 162 23.17 -0.66 0.89
N ARG A 163 22.81 -1.90 1.23
CA ARG A 163 21.73 -2.64 0.55
C ARG A 163 20.39 -1.93 0.68
N TYR A 164 20.18 -1.09 1.69
CA TYR A 164 19.00 -0.24 1.81
C TYR A 164 18.80 0.64 0.57
N PHE A 165 19.84 1.34 0.12
CA PHE A 165 19.74 2.22 -1.06
C PHE A 165 19.53 1.43 -2.35
N LYS A 166 20.17 0.27 -2.47
CA LYS A 166 19.91 -0.66 -3.57
C LYS A 166 18.47 -1.17 -3.58
N LEU A 167 17.90 -1.47 -2.41
CA LEU A 167 16.49 -1.85 -2.28
C LEU A 167 15.56 -0.68 -2.65
N ILE A 168 15.92 0.56 -2.29
CA ILE A 168 15.18 1.75 -2.71
C ILE A 168 15.18 1.88 -4.25
N GLU A 169 16.29 1.57 -4.90
CA GLU A 169 16.41 1.59 -6.34
C GLU A 169 15.62 0.46 -7.01
N GLU A 170 15.83 -0.79 -6.60
CA GLU A 170 15.27 -1.98 -7.24
C GLU A 170 13.74 -1.95 -7.32
N GLY A 171 13.07 -1.34 -6.34
CA GLY A 171 11.61 -1.23 -6.37
C GLY A 171 10.89 -2.44 -5.76
N SER A 172 11.58 -3.58 -5.66
CA SER A 172 10.97 -4.83 -5.22
C SER A 172 10.68 -4.84 -3.72
N PRO A 173 9.50 -5.35 -3.32
CA PRO A 173 9.20 -5.56 -1.91
C PRO A 173 10.21 -6.54 -1.31
N CYS A 174 10.67 -6.27 -0.10
CA CYS A 174 11.77 -7.03 0.48
C CYS A 174 11.77 -6.94 2.01
N MET A 175 11.89 -8.08 2.70
CA MET A 175 12.13 -8.16 4.14
C MET A 175 13.32 -9.10 4.39
N ILE A 176 14.40 -8.57 4.93
CA ILE A 176 15.64 -9.33 5.13
C ILE A 176 16.29 -8.96 6.47
N LYS A 177 16.76 -9.97 7.19
CA LYS A 177 17.74 -9.84 8.29
C LYS A 177 19.13 -10.16 7.75
N ILE A 178 20.11 -9.32 8.06
CA ILE A 178 21.51 -9.47 7.66
C ILE A 178 22.36 -9.36 8.92
N ASN A 179 23.18 -10.37 9.19
CA ASN A 179 24.21 -10.26 10.22
C ASN A 179 25.42 -9.57 9.59
N SER A 180 25.87 -8.46 10.19
CA SER A 180 26.96 -7.63 9.71
C SER A 180 27.91 -7.33 10.86
N SER A 181 29.06 -6.73 10.56
CA SER A 181 29.96 -6.19 11.58
C SER A 181 30.44 -4.82 11.11
N VAL A 182 30.37 -3.84 12.01
CA VAL A 182 30.89 -2.50 11.76
C VAL A 182 32.06 -2.30 12.71
N GLN A 183 33.25 -2.11 12.14
CA GLN A 183 34.48 -1.88 12.90
C GLN A 183 34.75 -2.96 13.96
N GLY A 184 34.47 -4.23 13.62
CA GLY A 184 34.66 -5.36 14.53
C GLY A 184 33.52 -5.59 15.51
N ARG A 185 32.59 -4.64 15.69
CA ARG A 185 31.39 -4.84 16.51
C ARG A 185 30.30 -5.54 15.70
N PRO A 186 29.80 -6.71 16.14
CA PRO A 186 28.71 -7.39 15.47
C PRO A 186 27.44 -6.53 15.51
N CYS A 187 26.68 -6.52 14.42
CA CYS A 187 25.40 -5.84 14.32
C CYS A 187 24.40 -6.64 13.48
N GLU A 188 23.13 -6.48 13.82
CA GLU A 188 22.01 -7.05 13.08
C GLU A 188 21.33 -5.94 12.28
N VAL A 189 21.19 -6.16 10.98
CA VAL A 189 20.56 -5.22 10.06
C VAL A 189 19.24 -5.80 9.59
N TYR A 190 18.16 -5.06 9.79
CA TYR A 190 16.83 -5.39 9.29
C TYR A 190 16.45 -4.40 8.21
N LEU A 191 16.12 -4.91 7.02
CA LEU A 191 15.71 -4.13 5.86
C LEU A 191 14.30 -4.54 5.46
N LEU A 192 13.37 -3.59 5.53
CA LEU A 192 11.98 -3.78 5.15
C LEU A 192 11.63 -2.75 4.08
N ARG A 193 11.05 -3.19 2.97
CA ARG A 193 10.53 -2.33 1.90
C ARG A 193 9.18 -2.86 1.44
N THR A 194 8.22 -1.96 1.30
CA THR A 194 6.90 -2.26 0.76
C THR A 194 6.88 -2.40 -0.76
N SER A 195 5.91 -3.17 -1.25
CA SER A 195 5.66 -3.36 -2.69
C SER A 195 5.22 -2.09 -3.37
N ASN A 196 5.46 -2.02 -4.68
CA ASN A 196 4.95 -0.98 -5.56
C ASN A 196 3.43 -1.08 -5.81
N ALA A 197 2.78 -2.15 -5.34
CA ALA A 197 1.35 -2.40 -5.53
C ALA A 197 0.44 -1.50 -4.69
N VAL A 198 1.00 -0.83 -3.68
CA VAL A 198 0.28 0.05 -2.75
C VAL A 198 0.64 1.49 -3.09
N THR A 199 -0.34 2.39 -3.04
CA THR A 199 -0.17 3.82 -3.35
C THR A 199 0.84 4.54 -2.45
N HIS A 200 1.13 3.99 -1.27
CA HIS A 200 2.10 4.54 -0.33
C HIS A 200 3.26 3.58 -0.14
N GLN A 201 4.42 3.98 -0.64
CA GLN A 201 5.64 3.22 -0.49
C GLN A 201 6.42 3.66 0.73
N THR A 202 6.85 2.70 1.54
CA THR A 202 7.78 2.93 2.64
C THR A 202 8.93 1.94 2.64
N ALA A 203 10.03 2.38 3.22
CA ALA A 203 11.17 1.55 3.50
C ALA A 203 11.70 1.86 4.90
N LEU A 204 12.11 0.82 5.61
CA LEU A 204 12.70 0.88 6.94
C LEU A 204 14.04 0.11 6.92
N ALA A 205 15.11 0.77 7.35
CA ALA A 205 16.35 0.12 7.74
C ALA A 205 16.52 0.26 9.24
N ILE A 206 16.87 -0.83 9.91
CA ILE A 206 17.27 -0.85 11.31
C ILE A 206 18.66 -1.46 11.37
N THR A 207 19.55 -0.81 12.10
CA THR A 207 20.87 -1.34 12.46
C THR A 207 20.92 -1.43 13.97
N HIS A 208 20.92 -2.66 14.48
CA HIS A 208 20.94 -2.96 15.90
C HIS A 208 22.32 -3.47 16.31
N PHE A 209 22.93 -2.79 17.27
CA PHE A 209 24.14 -3.20 17.94
C PHE A 209 23.75 -3.80 19.28
N PRO A 210 23.83 -5.14 19.44
CA PRO A 210 23.58 -5.76 20.73
C PRO A 210 24.61 -5.26 21.77
N PRO A 211 24.31 -5.44 23.08
CA PRO A 211 25.30 -5.24 24.13
C PRO A 211 26.56 -6.04 23.81
N PHE A 212 27.72 -5.39 23.89
CA PHE A 212 28.99 -6.02 23.56
C PHE A 212 29.98 -5.80 24.69
N GLN A 213 30.46 -6.89 25.27
CA GLN A 213 31.53 -6.85 26.27
C GLN A 213 32.87 -6.92 25.56
N LEU A 214 33.75 -5.95 25.84
CA LEU A 214 35.11 -5.95 25.31
C LEU A 214 35.90 -7.11 25.91
N VAL A 215 36.62 -7.84 25.04
CA VAL A 215 37.45 -8.98 25.45
C VAL A 215 38.53 -8.48 26.42
N ASN A 216 38.65 -9.15 27.57
CA ASN A 216 39.62 -8.83 28.64
C ASN A 216 39.39 -7.50 29.38
N THR A 217 38.22 -6.88 29.28
CA THR A 217 37.85 -5.73 30.12
C THR A 217 36.48 -5.94 30.80
N SER A 218 36.25 -5.21 31.90
CA SER A 218 34.93 -5.15 32.56
C SER A 218 33.97 -4.17 31.87
N ILE A 219 34.36 -3.60 30.71
CA ILE A 219 33.58 -2.58 30.01
C ILE A 219 32.53 -3.27 29.14
N VAL A 220 31.26 -3.01 29.45
CA VAL A 220 30.11 -3.43 28.65
C VAL A 220 29.60 -2.21 27.88
N LEU A 221 29.61 -2.29 26.55
CA LEU A 221 28.97 -1.28 25.71
C LEU A 221 27.47 -1.56 25.66
N GLY A 222 26.65 -0.54 25.92
CA GLY A 222 25.18 -0.65 25.87
C GLY A 222 24.64 -0.96 24.48
N ALA A 223 23.37 -1.35 24.43
CA ALA A 223 22.69 -1.65 23.17
C ALA A 223 22.37 -0.37 22.39
N ARG A 224 22.64 -0.33 21.09
CA ARG A 224 22.31 0.82 20.24
C ARG A 224 21.45 0.39 19.08
N THR A 225 20.36 1.09 18.83
CA THR A 225 19.47 0.82 17.69
C THR A 225 19.30 2.09 16.88
N ASN A 226 19.78 2.05 15.64
CA ASN A 226 19.62 3.14 14.69
C ASN A 226 18.60 2.73 13.63
N ALA A 227 17.71 3.63 13.23
CA ALA A 227 16.74 3.36 12.18
C ALA A 227 16.61 4.54 11.19
N LEU A 228 16.37 4.18 9.93
CA LEU A 228 16.04 5.11 8.86
C LEU A 228 14.74 4.66 8.20
N ILE A 229 13.72 5.51 8.27
CA ILE A 229 12.42 5.30 7.64
C ILE A 229 12.28 6.29 6.49
N SER A 230 11.83 5.83 5.34
CA SER A 230 11.54 6.68 4.19
C SER A 230 10.13 6.47 3.67
N GLY A 231 9.53 7.55 3.16
CA GLY A 231 8.21 7.55 2.53
C GLY A 231 7.04 7.58 3.51
N ILE A 232 7.26 8.01 4.76
CA ILE A 232 6.18 8.12 5.74
C ILE A 232 5.40 9.43 5.54
N SER A 233 4.08 9.41 5.71
CA SER A 233 3.30 10.66 5.71
C SER A 233 3.40 11.32 7.08
N THR A 234 3.08 12.61 7.19
CA THR A 234 3.05 13.32 8.49
C THR A 234 2.08 12.66 9.46
N ASP A 235 0.90 12.28 8.97
CA ASP A 235 -0.16 11.66 9.78
C ASP A 235 0.19 10.24 10.21
N ASP A 236 0.97 9.54 9.39
CA ASP A 236 1.44 8.21 9.73
C ASP A 236 2.66 8.27 10.65
N LEU A 237 3.46 9.32 10.56
CA LEU A 237 4.55 9.57 11.49
C LEU A 237 4.03 9.84 12.91
N THR A 238 2.92 10.58 13.05
CA THR A 238 2.31 10.80 14.38
C THR A 238 1.76 9.50 14.97
N LYS A 239 1.11 8.66 14.16
CA LYS A 239 0.68 7.31 14.58
C LYS A 239 1.88 6.42 14.93
N PHE A 240 2.93 6.44 14.11
CA PHE A 240 4.15 5.69 14.35
C PHE A 240 4.79 6.09 15.68
N LYS A 241 4.91 7.39 15.96
CA LYS A 241 5.36 7.89 17.26
C LYS A 241 4.47 7.40 18.40
N ALA A 242 3.15 7.52 18.27
CA ALA A 242 2.22 7.06 19.29
C ALA A 242 2.40 5.56 19.61
N MET A 243 2.69 4.74 18.59
CA MET A 243 3.04 3.33 18.78
C MET A 243 4.39 3.13 19.47
N LEU A 244 5.39 3.99 19.21
CA LEU A 244 6.68 3.94 19.89
C LEU A 244 6.61 4.39 21.35
N HIS A 245 5.69 5.31 21.68
CA HIS A 245 5.45 5.74 23.06
C HIS A 245 4.68 4.69 23.88
N ALA A 246 3.99 3.76 23.22
CA ALA A 246 3.31 2.67 23.90
C ALA A 246 4.34 1.74 24.58
N PRO A 247 4.00 1.12 25.73
CA PRO A 247 4.88 0.18 26.41
C PRO A 247 5.43 -0.86 25.43
N PRO A 248 6.77 -0.94 25.24
CA PRO A 248 7.35 -1.82 24.25
C PRO A 248 7.13 -3.25 24.71
N THR A 249 6.32 -3.97 23.94
CA THR A 249 6.13 -5.42 24.12
C THR A 249 7.40 -6.20 23.74
N PHE A 250 8.33 -5.55 23.04
CA PHE A 250 9.49 -6.16 22.41
C PHE A 250 10.75 -5.30 22.62
N PRO A 251 11.96 -5.90 22.57
CA PRO A 251 13.20 -5.13 22.53
C PRO A 251 13.25 -4.20 21.31
N PRO A 252 14.08 -3.15 21.34
CA PRO A 252 14.03 -2.04 20.38
C PRO A 252 13.92 -2.41 18.89
N PRO A 253 14.73 -3.33 18.31
CA PRO A 253 14.60 -3.66 16.89
C PRO A 253 13.25 -4.32 16.57
N ALA A 254 12.80 -5.24 17.42
CA ALA A 254 11.51 -5.92 17.26
C ALA A 254 10.34 -4.94 17.43
N HIS A 255 10.42 -4.02 18.38
CA HIS A 255 9.40 -2.99 18.58
C HIS A 255 9.26 -2.07 17.35
N LEU A 256 10.38 -1.60 16.78
CA LEU A 256 10.37 -0.81 15.53
C LEU A 256 9.76 -1.58 14.35
N ILE A 257 10.11 -2.85 14.21
CA ILE A 257 9.54 -3.72 13.17
C ILE A 257 8.02 -3.83 13.38
N THR A 258 7.55 -4.11 14.60
CA THR A 258 6.11 -4.23 14.87
C THR A 258 5.36 -2.93 14.59
N ALA A 259 5.89 -1.78 15.02
CA ALA A 259 5.28 -0.47 14.76
C ALA A 259 5.18 -0.19 13.25
N PHE A 260 6.22 -0.55 12.49
CA PHE A 260 6.20 -0.42 11.03
C PHE A 260 5.18 -1.36 10.38
N LEU A 261 5.14 -2.62 10.81
CA LEU A 261 4.20 -3.60 10.28
C LEU A 261 2.74 -3.25 10.59
N GLU A 262 2.45 -2.70 11.77
CA GLU A 262 1.12 -2.21 12.14
C GLU A 262 0.68 -1.01 11.30
N LEU A 263 1.60 -0.08 11.03
CA LEU A 263 1.35 1.04 10.13
C LEU A 263 1.01 0.55 8.72
N GLU A 264 1.83 -0.36 8.19
CA GLU A 264 1.68 -0.93 6.86
C GLU A 264 0.43 -1.81 6.71
N LYS A 265 0.04 -2.53 7.77
CA LYS A 265 -1.25 -3.23 7.86
C LYS A 265 -2.41 -2.25 7.76
N THR A 266 -2.38 -1.18 8.56
CA THR A 266 -3.46 -0.19 8.61
C THR A 266 -3.68 0.46 7.25
N ARG A 267 -2.60 0.84 6.57
CA ARG A 267 -2.64 1.42 5.22
C ARG A 267 -3.27 0.48 4.20
N ARG A 268 -2.69 -0.71 4.02
CA ARG A 268 -3.20 -1.72 3.06
C ARG A 268 -4.64 -2.09 3.34
N PHE A 269 -4.99 -2.30 4.60
CA PHE A 269 -6.34 -2.73 4.96
C PHE A 269 -7.37 -1.64 4.74
N THR A 270 -6.98 -0.37 4.85
CA THR A 270 -7.84 0.78 4.56
C THR A 270 -8.07 0.90 3.07
N GLU A 271 -7.01 0.89 2.27
CA GLU A 271 -7.08 0.97 0.80
C GLU A 271 -7.92 -0.17 0.21
N VAL A 272 -7.64 -1.42 0.61
CA VAL A 272 -8.44 -2.58 0.22
C VAL A 272 -9.89 -2.43 0.65
N ARG A 273 -10.17 -1.92 1.86
CA ARG A 273 -11.55 -1.76 2.34
C ARG A 273 -12.33 -0.74 1.52
N ILE A 274 -11.68 0.33 1.09
CA ILE A 274 -12.29 1.37 0.25
C ILE A 274 -12.70 0.73 -1.08
N HIS A 275 -11.73 0.17 -1.82
CA HIS A 275 -12.01 -0.40 -3.14
C HIS A 275 -12.97 -1.60 -3.13
N VAL A 276 -12.87 -2.47 -2.12
CA VAL A 276 -13.82 -3.58 -1.95
C VAL A 276 -15.24 -3.05 -1.65
N ARG A 277 -15.39 -2.00 -0.85
CA ARG A 277 -16.71 -1.40 -0.57
C ARG A 277 -17.29 -0.73 -1.82
N ASP A 278 -16.46 -0.02 -2.57
CA ASP A 278 -16.87 0.62 -3.82
C ASP A 278 -17.37 -0.44 -4.81
N MET A 279 -16.69 -1.59 -4.86
CA MET A 279 -17.07 -2.71 -5.72
C MET A 279 -18.38 -3.36 -5.26
N GLN A 280 -18.55 -3.58 -3.96
CA GLN A 280 -19.81 -4.06 -3.40
C GLN A 280 -20.97 -3.12 -3.72
N THR A 281 -20.77 -1.81 -3.60
CA THR A 281 -21.78 -0.79 -3.92
C THR A 281 -22.17 -0.83 -5.39
N LEU A 282 -21.19 -0.97 -6.29
CA LEU A 282 -21.45 -1.10 -7.72
C LEU A 282 -22.23 -2.37 -8.07
N ILE A 283 -21.86 -3.53 -7.49
CA ILE A 283 -22.59 -4.79 -7.71
C ILE A 283 -24.05 -4.66 -7.27
N HIS A 284 -24.31 -4.04 -6.12
CA HIS A 284 -25.67 -3.81 -5.66
C HIS A 284 -26.46 -2.89 -6.60
N GLY A 285 -25.80 -1.88 -7.20
CA GLY A 285 -26.41 -1.00 -8.19
C GLY A 285 -26.73 -1.69 -9.52
N LEU A 286 -25.88 -2.63 -9.98
CA LEU A 286 -26.13 -3.40 -11.20
C LEU A 286 -27.39 -4.27 -11.10
N GLY A 287 -27.75 -4.75 -9.91
CA GLY A 287 -28.99 -5.50 -9.71
C GLY A 287 -30.27 -4.68 -9.83
N SER A 288 -30.19 -3.34 -9.72
CA SER A 288 -31.36 -2.46 -9.67
C SER A 288 -31.72 -1.78 -10.99
N GLU A 289 -30.79 -1.66 -11.93
CA GLU A 289 -31.04 -1.01 -13.23
C GLU A 289 -30.83 -2.02 -14.36
N PRO A 290 -31.82 -2.25 -15.25
CA PRO A 290 -31.59 -3.04 -16.43
C PRO A 290 -30.52 -2.34 -17.28
N ILE A 291 -29.51 -3.06 -17.76
CA ILE A 291 -28.57 -2.57 -18.78
C ILE A 291 -29.37 -2.25 -20.04
N GLY A 292 -29.88 -1.02 -20.13
CA GLY A 292 -30.42 -0.40 -21.31
C GLY A 292 -29.32 0.37 -22.04
N SER A 293 -29.60 0.73 -23.29
CA SER A 293 -28.72 1.39 -24.27
C SER A 293 -28.15 2.76 -23.87
N ASP A 294 -28.27 3.17 -22.61
CA ASP A 294 -27.81 4.45 -22.11
C ASP A 294 -26.27 4.53 -22.14
N PRO A 295 -25.66 5.58 -22.74
CA PRO A 295 -24.25 5.88 -22.55
C PRO A 295 -23.80 5.93 -21.08
N SER A 296 -24.70 6.16 -20.12
CA SER A 296 -24.44 6.08 -18.68
C SER A 296 -24.12 4.66 -18.20
N ALA A 297 -24.83 3.64 -18.70
CA ALA A 297 -24.64 2.24 -18.35
C ALA A 297 -23.26 1.72 -18.80
N ARG A 298 -22.80 2.15 -20.00
CA ARG A 298 -21.46 1.79 -20.51
C ARG A 298 -20.33 2.37 -19.67
N ARG A 299 -20.49 3.59 -19.14
CA ARG A 299 -19.51 4.18 -18.20
C ARG A 299 -19.48 3.44 -16.86
N LYS A 300 -20.63 3.02 -16.33
CA LYS A 300 -20.72 2.20 -15.11
C LYS A 300 -20.02 0.84 -15.29
N LEU A 301 -20.15 0.21 -16.47
CA LEU A 301 -19.45 -1.03 -16.79
C LEU A 301 -17.93 -0.86 -16.83
N ASN A 302 -17.42 0.17 -17.52
CA ASN A 302 -15.98 0.44 -17.56
C ASN A 302 -15.42 0.68 -16.15
N ASN A 303 -16.11 1.46 -15.33
CA ASN A 303 -15.72 1.68 -13.94
C ASN A 303 -15.71 0.38 -13.12
N THR A 304 -16.64 -0.55 -13.39
CA THR A 304 -16.71 -1.86 -12.71
C THR A 304 -15.51 -2.74 -13.09
N VAL A 305 -15.16 -2.77 -14.38
CA VAL A 305 -13.99 -3.51 -14.88
C VAL A 305 -12.69 -2.94 -14.31
N ASP A 306 -12.55 -1.61 -14.30
CA ASP A 306 -11.38 -0.94 -13.72
C ASP A 306 -11.25 -1.27 -12.23
N LEU A 307 -12.36 -1.19 -11.49
CA LEU A 307 -12.36 -1.50 -10.06
C LEU A 307 -12.09 -2.98 -9.78
N TYR A 308 -12.56 -3.89 -10.64
CA TYR A 308 -12.23 -5.31 -10.58
C TYR A 308 -10.73 -5.52 -10.69
N PHE A 309 -10.07 -4.88 -11.66
CA PHE A 309 -8.61 -4.96 -11.81
C PHE A 309 -7.88 -4.35 -10.61
N VAL A 310 -8.36 -3.22 -10.06
CA VAL A 310 -7.79 -2.61 -8.86
C VAL A 310 -7.88 -3.55 -7.66
N VAL A 311 -9.05 -4.13 -7.39
CA VAL A 311 -9.22 -5.08 -6.27
C VAL A 311 -8.38 -6.34 -6.47
N GLN A 312 -8.29 -6.86 -7.69
CA GLN A 312 -7.46 -8.01 -8.03
C GLN A 312 -5.96 -7.73 -7.85
N HIS A 313 -5.51 -6.54 -8.26
CA HIS A 313 -4.13 -6.08 -8.09
C HIS A 313 -3.79 -5.92 -6.61
N LEU A 314 -4.63 -5.23 -5.83
CA LEU A 314 -4.45 -5.07 -4.38
C LEU A 314 -4.43 -6.42 -3.66
N ARG A 315 -5.27 -7.38 -4.08
CA ARG A 315 -5.26 -8.74 -3.54
C ARG A 315 -3.94 -9.45 -3.83
N THR A 316 -3.54 -9.53 -5.10
CA THR A 316 -2.43 -10.37 -5.54
C THR A 316 -1.08 -9.74 -5.20
N ASP A 317 -0.85 -8.51 -5.64
CA ASP A 317 0.44 -7.83 -5.52
C ASP A 317 0.57 -7.05 -4.20
N GLY A 318 -0.56 -6.69 -3.59
CA GLY A 318 -0.61 -5.98 -2.31
C GLY A 318 -0.65 -6.90 -1.09
N LEU A 319 -1.63 -7.80 -1.01
CA LEU A 319 -1.87 -8.64 0.18
C LEU A 319 -1.15 -9.99 0.13
N ILE A 320 -1.31 -10.77 -0.94
CA ILE A 320 -0.72 -12.11 -1.05
C ILE A 320 0.80 -12.01 -1.07
N ALA A 321 1.36 -11.17 -1.94
CA ALA A 321 2.80 -10.96 -2.01
C ALA A 321 3.39 -10.52 -0.65
N TRP A 322 2.73 -9.60 0.06
CA TRP A 322 3.18 -9.13 1.36
C TRP A 322 3.10 -10.20 2.45
N ARG A 323 2.02 -10.98 2.47
CA ARG A 323 1.85 -12.12 3.38
C ARG A 323 2.97 -13.14 3.20
N GLU A 324 3.28 -13.50 1.95
CA GLU A 324 4.37 -14.45 1.68
C GLU A 324 5.73 -13.91 2.14
N GLN A 325 5.96 -12.60 2.01
CA GLN A 325 7.17 -11.97 2.54
C GLN A 325 7.22 -11.95 4.06
N LEU A 326 6.10 -11.69 4.74
CA LEU A 326 6.02 -11.77 6.20
C LEU A 326 6.35 -13.18 6.69
N ARG A 327 5.81 -14.22 6.04
CA ARG A 327 6.10 -15.62 6.36
C ARG A 327 7.57 -15.97 6.13
N ALA A 328 8.11 -15.61 4.96
CA ALA A 328 9.50 -15.85 4.63
C ALA A 328 10.46 -15.08 5.56
N PHE A 329 10.09 -13.88 5.98
CA PHE A 329 10.83 -13.09 6.94
C PHE A 329 10.80 -13.72 8.32
N GLY A 330 9.62 -14.10 8.82
CA GLY A 330 9.46 -14.79 10.10
C GLY A 330 10.33 -16.04 10.17
N ALA A 331 10.22 -16.92 9.17
CA ALA A 331 10.99 -18.16 9.11
C ALA A 331 12.52 -17.96 9.06
N ARG A 332 13.01 -16.86 8.47
CA ARG A 332 14.45 -16.60 8.32
C ARG A 332 15.04 -15.77 9.46
N ALA A 333 14.31 -14.75 9.91
CA ALA A 333 14.78 -13.81 10.92
C ALA A 333 14.53 -14.32 12.34
N PHE A 334 13.50 -15.14 12.52
CA PHE A 334 13.03 -15.67 13.80
C PHE A 334 12.72 -17.17 13.68
N PRO A 335 13.72 -18.02 13.37
CA PRO A 335 13.50 -19.44 13.23
C PRO A 335 13.01 -20.04 14.56
N PRO A 336 12.08 -21.02 14.54
CA PRO A 336 11.69 -21.73 15.74
C PRO A 336 12.91 -22.46 16.29
N THR A 337 13.35 -22.09 17.49
CA THR A 337 14.51 -22.71 18.11
C THR A 337 14.15 -24.10 18.62
N ALA A 338 14.94 -25.10 18.23
CA ALA A 338 14.69 -26.49 18.55
C ALA A 338 15.08 -26.88 20.00
N THR A 339 15.59 -25.96 20.80
CA THR A 339 16.18 -26.27 22.12
C THR A 339 15.92 -25.16 23.11
N GLY A 340 15.07 -25.45 24.11
CA GLY A 340 14.71 -24.54 25.20
C GLY A 340 15.93 -24.04 25.97
N GLY A 341 16.12 -22.71 25.94
CA GLY A 341 17.20 -22.04 26.65
C GLY A 341 16.96 -20.54 26.76
N GLY A 342 16.04 -20.12 27.63
CA GLY A 342 16.00 -18.88 28.42
C GLY A 342 16.09 -17.48 27.76
N SER A 343 16.49 -17.34 26.50
CA SER A 343 16.68 -16.06 25.80
C SER A 343 15.81 -15.92 24.54
N ASP A 344 14.94 -16.90 24.29
CA ASP A 344 14.17 -17.04 23.05
C ASP A 344 12.76 -16.45 23.08
N ASP A 345 12.30 -15.97 24.23
CA ASP A 345 10.92 -15.50 24.39
C ASP A 345 10.56 -14.40 23.38
N VAL A 346 11.52 -13.52 23.05
CA VAL A 346 11.32 -12.48 22.04
C VAL A 346 11.17 -13.06 20.63
N VAL A 347 11.96 -14.07 20.29
CA VAL A 347 11.93 -14.73 18.98
C VAL A 347 10.61 -15.45 18.80
N VAL A 348 10.16 -16.17 19.84
CA VAL A 348 8.86 -16.85 19.88
C VAL A 348 7.72 -15.84 19.78
N MET A 349 7.68 -14.81 20.62
CA MET A 349 6.62 -13.80 20.60
C MET A 349 6.55 -13.05 19.27
N MET A 350 7.70 -12.72 18.66
CA MET A 350 7.72 -12.06 17.35
C MET A 350 7.26 -13.02 16.24
N GLY A 351 7.66 -14.30 16.31
CA GLY A 351 7.17 -15.34 15.41
C GLY A 351 5.65 -15.48 15.46
N GLU A 352 5.09 -15.60 16.66
CA GLU A 352 3.64 -15.64 16.90
C GLU A 352 2.93 -14.37 16.40
N TYR A 353 3.51 -13.19 16.66
CA TYR A 353 2.96 -11.93 16.15
C TYR A 353 2.91 -11.90 14.61
N LEU A 354 3.97 -12.34 13.93
CA LEU A 354 4.02 -12.40 12.47
C LEU A 354 3.02 -13.43 11.91
N GLU A 355 2.82 -14.55 12.59
CA GLU A 355 1.82 -15.55 12.23
C GLU A 355 0.39 -15.01 12.38
N GLN A 356 0.09 -14.39 13.52
CA GLN A 356 -1.19 -13.73 13.75
C GLN A 356 -1.44 -12.61 12.73
N LEU A 357 -0.41 -11.84 12.40
CA LEU A 357 -0.49 -10.83 11.35
C LEU A 357 -0.81 -11.48 10.01
N GLY A 358 -0.13 -12.58 9.65
CA GLY A 358 -0.41 -13.39 8.46
C GLY A 358 -1.87 -13.86 8.39
N ALA A 359 -2.42 -14.36 9.49
CA ALA A 359 -3.83 -14.77 9.58
C ALA A 359 -4.81 -13.61 9.34
N ARG A 360 -4.48 -12.40 9.82
CA ARG A 360 -5.27 -11.19 9.53
C ARG A 360 -5.24 -10.83 8.03
N TYR A 361 -4.10 -11.03 7.36
CA TYR A 361 -4.00 -10.87 5.91
C TYR A 361 -4.84 -11.92 5.18
N ASP A 362 -4.81 -13.18 5.60
CA ASP A 362 -5.64 -14.25 5.02
C ASP A 362 -7.14 -13.93 5.10
N HIS A 363 -7.61 -13.43 6.24
CA HIS A 363 -8.98 -12.97 6.36
C HIS A 363 -9.31 -11.85 5.37
N ARG A 364 -8.38 -10.92 5.13
CA ARG A 364 -8.58 -9.82 4.18
C ARG A 364 -8.56 -10.28 2.73
N ILE A 365 -7.67 -11.21 2.38
CA ILE A 365 -7.60 -11.84 1.06
C ILE A 365 -8.90 -12.58 0.75
N SER A 366 -9.40 -13.36 1.72
CA SER A 366 -10.68 -14.08 1.59
C SER A 366 -11.85 -13.13 1.29
N ARG A 367 -11.88 -11.96 1.93
CA ARG A 367 -12.91 -10.94 1.62
C ARG A 367 -12.80 -10.42 0.18
N CYS A 368 -11.59 -10.19 -0.33
CA CYS A 368 -11.41 -9.83 -1.74
C CYS A 368 -11.92 -10.94 -2.66
N ASP A 369 -11.61 -12.20 -2.36
CA ASP A 369 -12.07 -13.36 -3.13
C ASP A 369 -13.60 -13.44 -3.19
N THR A 370 -14.28 -13.27 -2.06
CA THR A 370 -15.75 -13.28 -2.02
C THR A 370 -16.35 -12.20 -2.91
N VAL A 371 -15.79 -10.98 -2.88
CA VAL A 371 -16.33 -9.88 -3.70
C VAL A 371 -16.03 -10.07 -5.18
N LEU A 372 -14.82 -10.49 -5.54
CA LEU A 372 -14.45 -10.78 -6.93
C LEU A 372 -15.30 -11.93 -7.53
N GLN A 373 -15.53 -12.99 -6.76
CA GLN A 373 -16.43 -14.09 -7.15
C GLN A 373 -17.87 -13.62 -7.27
N GLY A 374 -18.34 -12.81 -6.31
CA GLY A 374 -19.67 -12.21 -6.35
C GLY A 374 -19.89 -11.34 -7.58
N THR A 375 -18.91 -10.53 -7.97
CA THR A 375 -18.96 -9.74 -9.21
C THR A 375 -18.99 -10.62 -10.44
N SER A 376 -18.14 -11.65 -10.49
CA SER A 376 -18.12 -12.59 -11.62
C SER A 376 -19.47 -13.32 -11.77
N LEU A 377 -20.08 -13.72 -10.67
CA LEU A 377 -21.40 -14.36 -10.67
C LEU A 377 -22.50 -13.39 -11.11
N ALA A 378 -22.50 -12.17 -10.59
CA ALA A 378 -23.44 -11.12 -10.99
C ALA A 378 -23.38 -10.88 -12.50
N TYR A 379 -22.17 -10.76 -13.06
CA TYR A 379 -21.98 -10.59 -14.50
C TYR A 379 -22.47 -11.80 -15.32
N GLN A 380 -22.22 -13.02 -14.84
CA GLN A 380 -22.73 -14.24 -15.49
C GLN A 380 -24.26 -14.34 -15.46
N MET A 381 -24.87 -13.96 -14.34
CA MET A 381 -26.34 -13.94 -14.21
C MET A 381 -26.95 -12.91 -15.16
N GLU A 382 -26.36 -11.73 -15.25
CA GLU A 382 -26.81 -10.65 -16.11
C GLU A 382 -26.68 -10.98 -17.60
N THR A 383 -25.52 -11.50 -18.03
CA THR A 383 -25.32 -11.96 -19.42
C THR A 383 -26.27 -13.09 -19.81
N THR A 384 -26.58 -14.00 -18.88
CA THR A 384 -27.58 -15.05 -19.08
C THR A 384 -28.99 -14.47 -19.22
N GLN A 385 -29.35 -13.45 -18.42
CA GLN A 385 -30.64 -12.77 -18.53
C GLN A 385 -30.76 -12.02 -19.86
N LEU A 386 -29.70 -11.35 -20.31
CA LEU A 386 -29.67 -10.64 -21.59
C LEU A 386 -29.85 -11.62 -22.75
N SER A 387 -29.12 -12.74 -22.73
CA SER A 387 -29.24 -13.80 -23.75
C SER A 387 -30.65 -14.37 -23.84
N ARG A 388 -31.36 -14.47 -22.70
CA ARG A 388 -32.78 -14.90 -22.68
C ARG A 388 -33.69 -13.86 -23.31
N LYS A 389 -33.51 -12.58 -22.98
CA LYS A 389 -34.28 -11.48 -23.58
C LYS A 389 -34.06 -11.41 -25.10
N ASP A 390 -32.81 -11.54 -25.56
CA ASP A 390 -32.50 -11.57 -26.99
C ASP A 390 -33.15 -12.76 -27.69
N THR A 391 -33.19 -13.92 -27.02
CA THR A 391 -33.89 -15.10 -27.55
C THR A 391 -35.40 -14.89 -27.61
N GLU A 392 -35.99 -14.25 -26.60
CA GLU A 392 -37.43 -13.91 -26.59
C GLU A 392 -37.79 -12.94 -27.71
N ILE A 393 -36.96 -11.92 -27.92
CA ILE A 393 -37.11 -10.96 -29.03
C ILE A 393 -36.98 -11.68 -30.36
N ALA A 394 -35.94 -12.51 -30.55
CA ALA A 394 -35.75 -13.29 -31.77
C ALA A 394 -36.89 -14.29 -32.04
N ILE A 395 -37.48 -14.89 -30.99
CA ILE A 395 -38.67 -15.74 -31.12
C ILE A 395 -39.89 -14.89 -31.52
N GLY A 396 -40.03 -13.68 -30.99
CA GLY A 396 -41.04 -12.70 -31.39
C GLY A 396 -40.92 -12.36 -32.88
N ASP A 397 -39.72 -12.00 -33.32
CA ASP A 397 -39.42 -11.72 -34.73
C ASP A 397 -39.64 -12.93 -35.64
N GLY A 398 -39.33 -14.14 -35.15
CA GLY A 398 -39.64 -15.37 -35.85
C GLY A 398 -41.15 -15.57 -36.07
N LYS A 399 -42.00 -15.12 -35.14
CA LYS A 399 -43.47 -15.18 -35.30
C LYS A 399 -43.96 -14.14 -36.30
N THR A 400 -43.46 -12.90 -36.25
CA THR A 400 -43.84 -11.84 -37.21
C THR A 400 -43.39 -12.21 -38.61
N MET A 401 -42.18 -12.76 -38.77
CA MET A 401 -41.68 -13.25 -40.06
C MET A 401 -42.56 -14.38 -40.62
N LYS A 402 -42.99 -15.32 -39.77
CA LYS A 402 -43.95 -16.36 -40.18
C LYS A 402 -45.30 -15.78 -40.58
N ALA A 403 -45.82 -14.80 -39.87
CA ALA A 403 -47.08 -14.14 -40.21
C ALA A 403 -47.02 -13.45 -41.58
N ILE A 404 -45.93 -12.73 -41.87
CA ILE A 404 -45.69 -12.09 -43.18
C ILE A 404 -45.56 -13.15 -44.29
N ALA A 405 -44.84 -14.26 -44.03
CA ALA A 405 -44.72 -15.35 -44.99
C ALA A 405 -46.07 -16.02 -45.29
N VAL A 406 -46.91 -16.26 -44.28
CA VAL A 406 -48.26 -16.81 -44.48
C VAL A 406 -49.15 -15.82 -45.24
N LEU A 407 -49.09 -14.53 -44.88
CA LEU A 407 -49.83 -13.48 -45.58
C LEU A 407 -49.46 -13.42 -47.06
N THR A 408 -48.16 -13.42 -47.38
CA THR A 408 -47.68 -13.40 -48.77
C THR A 408 -48.03 -14.66 -49.54
N MET A 409 -47.97 -15.85 -48.93
CA MET A 409 -48.39 -17.11 -49.58
C MET A 409 -49.86 -17.14 -49.94
N VAL A 410 -50.73 -16.51 -49.14
CA VAL A 410 -52.18 -16.44 -49.42
C VAL A 410 -52.51 -15.34 -50.42
N PHE A 411 -51.90 -14.15 -50.28
CA PHE A 411 -52.24 -12.98 -51.10
C PHE A 411 -51.57 -12.97 -52.47
N LEU A 412 -50.41 -13.59 -52.67
CA LEU A 412 -49.75 -13.62 -53.99
C LEU A 412 -50.56 -14.38 -55.06
N PRO A 413 -51.11 -15.58 -54.79
CA PRO A 413 -51.99 -16.25 -55.75
C PRO A 413 -53.28 -15.45 -56.01
N GLY A 414 -53.86 -14.84 -54.97
CA GLY A 414 -55.07 -14.03 -55.08
C GLY A 414 -54.89 -12.78 -55.93
N THR A 415 -53.78 -12.06 -55.73
CA THR A 415 -53.45 -10.87 -56.54
C THR A 415 -53.11 -11.25 -57.98
N PHE A 416 -52.46 -12.39 -58.24
CA PHE A 416 -52.22 -12.88 -59.60
C PHE A 416 -53.53 -13.17 -60.36
N ILE A 417 -54.53 -13.77 -59.69
CA ILE A 417 -55.86 -14.00 -60.28
C ILE A 417 -56.60 -12.67 -60.54
N ALA A 418 -56.53 -11.72 -59.61
CA ALA A 418 -57.17 -10.41 -59.75
C ALA A 418 -56.56 -9.57 -60.90
N VAL A 419 -55.24 -9.66 -61.10
CA VAL A 419 -54.55 -8.96 -62.20
C VAL A 419 -54.83 -9.63 -63.56
N ARG A 420 -54.99 -10.95 -63.60
CA ARG A 420 -55.27 -11.69 -64.84
C ARG A 420 -56.72 -11.57 -65.32
N ASN A 421 -57.65 -11.32 -64.41
CA ASN A 421 -59.06 -11.02 -64.71
C ASN A 421 -59.40 -9.58 -64.28
N PRO A 422 -58.95 -8.54 -65.01
CA PRO A 422 -59.50 -7.21 -64.81
C PRO A 422 -61.00 -7.28 -65.13
N LEU A 423 -61.83 -7.15 -64.10
CA LEU A 423 -63.27 -7.02 -64.27
C LEU A 423 -63.54 -5.87 -65.27
N PRO A 424 -64.49 -6.04 -66.20
CA PRO A 424 -64.79 -5.02 -67.19
C PRO A 424 -65.24 -3.72 -66.49
N HIS A 425 -64.73 -2.60 -67.00
CA HIS A 425 -64.88 -1.23 -66.50
C HIS A 425 -66.34 -0.75 -66.30
N SER A 426 -67.35 -1.55 -66.65
CA SER A 426 -68.77 -1.21 -66.62
C SER A 426 -69.52 -1.67 -65.36
N LEU A 427 -68.86 -2.26 -64.35
CA LEU A 427 -69.51 -2.74 -63.12
C LEU A 427 -69.07 -2.01 -61.83
N TRP A 428 -68.43 -0.84 -61.96
CA TRP A 428 -68.00 0.01 -60.84
C TRP A 428 -68.94 1.20 -60.57
N ALA A 429 -70.25 0.94 -60.54
CA ALA A 429 -71.26 1.83 -59.98
C ALA A 429 -72.39 0.95 -59.41
N PRO A 430 -72.82 1.06 -58.13
CA PRO A 430 -72.78 2.24 -57.26
C PRO A 430 -72.40 1.92 -55.78
N TRP A 431 -71.24 2.36 -55.31
CA TRP A 431 -70.95 2.48 -53.86
C TRP A 431 -70.57 3.92 -53.48
N GLY A 432 -71.22 4.88 -54.16
CA GLY A 432 -71.14 6.30 -53.86
C GLY A 432 -72.52 6.85 -53.51
N ARG A 433 -72.96 6.62 -52.26
CA ARG A 433 -73.77 7.54 -51.42
C ARG A 433 -74.33 6.80 -50.19
N CYS A 434 -73.66 6.99 -49.06
CA CYS A 434 -74.29 7.09 -47.75
C CYS A 434 -73.45 8.09 -46.95
N ALA A 435 -73.90 9.34 -46.95
CA ALA A 435 -73.60 10.27 -45.87
C ALA A 435 -74.54 9.92 -44.71
N ASP A 436 -74.01 9.77 -43.50
CA ASP A 436 -74.36 10.65 -42.37
C ASP A 436 -73.57 10.24 -41.10
N GLY A 437 -72.77 11.19 -40.61
CA GLY A 437 -72.53 11.42 -39.18
C GLY A 437 -71.80 10.34 -38.39
N GLY A 438 -70.52 10.12 -38.66
CA GLY A 438 -69.63 9.40 -37.76
C GLY A 438 -68.18 9.80 -38.02
N GLU A 439 -67.69 10.75 -37.23
CA GLU A 439 -66.31 11.22 -37.24
C GLU A 439 -65.38 10.06 -36.84
N LEU A 440 -64.95 9.28 -37.84
CA LEU A 440 -63.95 8.24 -37.69
C LEU A 440 -62.58 8.92 -37.69
N THR A 441 -62.16 9.33 -36.50
CA THR A 441 -60.78 9.71 -36.22
C THR A 441 -59.90 8.50 -36.52
N LEU A 442 -59.17 8.58 -37.64
CA LEU A 442 -58.14 7.62 -37.99
C LEU A 442 -57.00 7.79 -36.98
N VAL A 443 -57.04 7.02 -35.89
CA VAL A 443 -55.89 6.87 -34.99
C VAL A 443 -54.86 6.06 -35.77
N LEU A 444 -53.98 6.76 -36.47
CA LEU A 444 -52.64 6.24 -36.76
C LEU A 444 -52.02 5.94 -35.39
N LEU A 445 -51.94 4.65 -35.06
CA LEU A 445 -50.93 4.17 -34.14
C LEU A 445 -49.59 4.38 -34.86
N ASP A 446 -49.09 5.62 -34.80
CA ASP A 446 -47.66 5.87 -34.82
C ASP A 446 -47.10 5.09 -33.63
N ASP A 447 -46.44 3.98 -33.91
CA ASP A 447 -45.45 3.38 -33.02
C ASP A 447 -44.31 4.41 -32.85
N ALA A 448 -44.60 5.44 -32.05
CA ALA A 448 -43.62 6.36 -31.56
C ALA A 448 -42.87 5.71 -30.39
N CYS A 449 -41.55 5.80 -30.51
CA CYS A 449 -40.61 5.86 -29.41
C CYS A 449 -40.23 4.54 -28.74
N CYS A 450 -39.13 3.97 -29.27
CA CYS A 450 -37.99 3.70 -28.40
C CYS A 450 -37.71 4.94 -27.54
N PRO A 451 -37.71 4.85 -26.20
CA PRO A 451 -37.07 5.87 -25.40
C PRO A 451 -35.56 5.69 -25.56
N ALA A 452 -34.92 6.70 -26.15
CA ALA A 452 -33.55 7.01 -25.82
C ALA A 452 -33.58 7.64 -24.42
N ASP A 453 -33.26 6.84 -23.41
CA ASP A 453 -32.39 7.21 -22.30
C ASP A 453 -31.73 5.92 -21.79
#